data_AF-A0A7C5B3H5-F1
#
_entry.id   AF-A0A7C5B3H5-F1
#
_cell.length_a   1.000
_cell.length_b   1.000
_cell.length_c   1.000
_cell.angle_alpha   90.00
_cell.angle_beta   90.00
_cell.angle_gamma   90.00
#
_symmetry.space_group_name_H-M   'P 1'
#
loop_
_entity.id
_entity.type
_entity.pdbx_description
1 polymer ?
#
loop_
_entity_poly.entity_id
_entity_poly.type
_entity_poly.pdbx_seq_one_letter_code
_entity_poly.pdbx_strand_id
1 'polypeptide(L)' 'RMRRSLEEYVLRGVKTTIPFMEAIMQEPDFIAGRFDTSYLDTHPELYSYHEFEQPEDLVLALSAAIAAYEGL' A
#
# COMPACT_ATOMS: atom_id res chain seq x y z
N ARG A 1 9.86 6.22 -14.82
CA ARG A 1 11.02 6.48 -13.94
C ARG A 1 10.60 6.49 -12.48
N MET A 2 9.60 7.29 -12.09
CA MET A 2 9.04 7.33 -10.73
C MET A 2 8.54 5.97 -10.21
N ARG A 3 7.78 5.21 -11.01
CA ARG A 3 7.30 3.86 -10.64
C ARG A 3 8.42 2.93 -10.14
N ARG A 4 9.44 2.70 -10.98
CA ARG A 4 10.61 1.88 -10.61
C ARG A 4 11.32 2.39 -9.35
N SER A 5 11.43 3.72 -9.18
CA SER A 5 12.05 4.30 -7.99
C SER A 5 11.23 4.09 -6.71
N LEU A 6 9.91 3.96 -6.81
CA LEU A 6 9.03 3.61 -5.70
C LEU A 6 9.14 2.11 -5.36
N GLU A 7 9.14 1.25 -6.39
CA GLU A 7 9.29 -0.20 -6.24
C GLU A 7 10.64 -0.59 -5.59
N GLU A 8 11.71 0.13 -5.91
CA GLU A 8 13.06 -0.12 -5.36
C GLU A 8 13.25 0.44 -3.93
N TYR A 9 12.28 1.20 -3.40
CA TYR A 9 12.41 1.89 -2.11
C TYR A 9 11.99 0.99 -0.94
N VAL A 10 12.97 0.36 -0.29
CA VAL A 10 12.71 -0.54 0.85
C VAL A 10 12.82 0.21 2.18
N LEU A 11 11.69 0.62 2.73
CA LEU A 11 11.55 1.13 4.11
C LEU A 11 10.75 0.12 4.95
N ARG A 12 11.25 -0.22 6.13
CA ARG A 12 10.60 -1.17 7.07
C ARG A 12 10.29 -0.48 8.40
N GLY A 13 9.20 -0.90 9.05
CA GLY A 13 8.84 -0.44 10.40
C GLY A 13 8.17 0.94 10.48
N VAL A 14 7.91 1.62 9.36
CA VAL A 14 7.15 2.88 9.32
C VAL A 14 6.14 2.86 8.17
N LYS A 15 4.95 3.40 8.40
CA LYS A 15 3.96 3.64 7.34
C LYS A 15 4.45 4.76 6.43
N THR A 16 4.28 4.58 5.12
CA THR A 16 4.70 5.56 4.10
C THR A 16 3.59 5.77 3.08
N THR A 17 3.66 6.85 2.31
CA THR A 17 2.74 7.14 1.20
C THR A 17 3.09 6.38 -0.09
N ILE A 18 4.11 5.53 -0.09
CA ILE A 18 4.58 4.80 -1.28
C ILE A 18 3.44 4.01 -1.94
N PRO A 19 2.64 3.19 -1.23
CA PRO A 19 1.59 2.38 -1.86
C PRO A 19 0.52 3.24 -2.53
N PHE A 20 0.17 4.38 -1.91
CA PHE A 20 -0.76 5.34 -2.49
C PHE A 20 -0.20 5.98 -3.77
N MET A 21 1.08 6.37 -3.76
CA MET A 21 1.72 6.93 -4.95
C MET A 21 1.85 5.89 -6.06
N GLU A 22 2.12 4.63 -5.74
CA GLU A 22 2.12 3.54 -6.72
C GLU A 22 0.76 3.31 -7.36
N ALA A 23 -0.33 3.38 -6.58
CA ALA A 23 -1.69 3.29 -7.10
C ALA A 23 -1.98 4.42 -8.11
N ILE A 24 -1.62 5.67 -7.79
CA ILE A 24 -1.75 6.80 -8.72
C ILE A 24 -0.92 6.58 -10.00
N MET A 25 0.31 6.07 -9.89
CA MET A 25 1.18 5.82 -11.05
C MET A 25 0.67 4.69 -11.97
N GLN A 26 -0.34 3.92 -11.54
CA GLN A 26 -0.99 2.86 -12.30
C GLN A 26 -2.36 3.27 -12.84
N GLU A 27 -2.91 4.39 -12.40
CA GLU A 27 -4.24 4.85 -12.80
C GLU A 27 -4.25 5.37 -14.26
N PRO A 28 -5.17 4.88 -15.11
CA PRO A 28 -5.26 5.27 -16.53
C PRO A 28 -5.33 6.77 -16.83
N ASP A 29 -6.14 7.54 -16.11
CA ASP A 29 -6.30 8.98 -16.32
C ASP A 29 -5.03 9.75 -15.93
N PHE A 30 -4.38 9.35 -14.84
CA PHE A 30 -3.07 9.89 -14.45
C PHE A 30 -2.01 9.63 -15.52
N ILE A 31 -1.93 8.40 -16.03
CA ILE A 31 -0.99 8.01 -17.10
C ILE A 31 -1.26 8.81 -18.38
N ALA A 32 -2.54 9.06 -18.70
CA ALA A 32 -2.94 9.83 -19.86
C ALA A 32 -2.81 11.35 -19.68
N GLY A 33 -2.45 11.83 -18.47
CA GLY A 33 -2.35 13.25 -18.16
C GLY A 33 -3.70 13.96 -18.01
N ARG A 34 -4.78 13.21 -17.78
CA ARG A 34 -6.15 13.71 -17.58
C ARG A 34 -6.44 13.89 -16.09
N PHE A 35 -5.86 14.90 -15.47
CA PHE A 35 -6.11 15.19 -14.06
C PHE A 35 -6.05 16.69 -13.77
N ASP A 36 -6.71 17.10 -12.69
CA ASP A 36 -6.68 18.46 -12.16
C ASP A 36 -6.59 18.45 -10.63
N THR A 37 -6.83 19.59 -9.98
CA THR A 37 -6.74 19.71 -8.52
C THR A 37 -7.80 18.92 -7.75
N SER A 38 -8.89 18.51 -8.41
CA SER A 38 -9.96 17.67 -7.85
C SER A 38 -9.77 16.18 -8.12
N TYR A 39 -8.67 15.79 -8.76
CA TYR A 39 -8.42 14.41 -9.21
C TYR A 39 -8.61 13.33 -8.13
N LEU A 40 -8.19 13.61 -6.89
CA LEU A 40 -8.36 12.64 -5.79
C LEU A 40 -9.81 12.53 -5.31
N ASP A 41 -10.61 13.59 -5.45
CA ASP A 41 -12.03 13.58 -5.08
C ASP A 41 -12.85 12.77 -6.10
N THR A 42 -12.41 12.73 -7.36
CA THR A 42 -13.07 12.02 -8.45
C THR A 42 -12.65 10.56 -8.57
N HIS A 43 -11.58 10.14 -7.89
CA HIS A 43 -11.03 8.78 -7.91
C HIS A 43 -10.92 8.19 -6.49
N PRO A 44 -12.05 8.03 -5.77
CA PRO A 44 -12.04 7.54 -4.38
C PRO A 44 -11.45 6.13 -4.24
N GLU A 45 -11.44 5.33 -5.30
CA GLU A 45 -10.80 4.01 -5.35
C GLU A 45 -9.29 4.07 -5.11
N LEU A 46 -8.64 5.21 -5.37
CA LEU A 46 -7.22 5.40 -5.10
C LEU A 46 -6.89 5.37 -3.61
N TYR A 47 -7.87 5.55 -2.72
CA TYR A 47 -7.69 5.37 -1.28
C TYR A 47 -7.75 3.89 -0.84
N SER A 48 -8.25 3.00 -1.69
CA SER A 48 -8.33 1.56 -1.42
C SER A 48 -7.08 0.81 -1.92
N TYR A 49 -5.89 1.38 -1.68
CA TYR A 49 -4.63 0.73 -2.01
C TYR A 49 -4.30 -0.39 -1.02
N HIS A 50 -3.57 -1.40 -1.48
CA HIS A 50 -3.04 -2.43 -0.61
C HIS A 50 -1.85 -1.87 0.17
N GLU A 51 -1.99 -1.77 1.50
CA GLU A 51 -0.81 -1.65 2.36
C GLU A 51 0.01 -2.94 2.25
N PHE A 52 1.33 -2.81 2.13
CA PHE A 52 2.21 -3.97 2.21
C PHE A 52 2.11 -4.54 3.63
N GLU A 53 1.54 -5.75 3.75
CA GLU A 53 1.62 -6.52 5.00
C GLU A 53 3.08 -6.84 5.28
N GLN A 54 3.56 -6.44 6.45
CA GLN A 54 4.92 -6.75 6.83
C GLN A 54 4.98 -8.23 7.26
N PRO A 55 6.08 -8.95 6.99
CA PRO A 55 6.23 -10.34 7.43
C PRO A 55 5.98 -10.53 8.93
N GLU A 56 6.29 -9.51 9.73
CA GLU A 56 6.06 -9.43 11.16
C GLU A 56 4.56 -9.53 11.53
N ASP A 57 3.66 -8.97 10.71
CA ASP A 57 2.21 -9.03 10.91
C ASP A 57 1.68 -10.46 10.75
N LEU A 58 2.20 -11.20 9.75
CA LEU A 58 1.87 -12.60 9.53
C LEU A 58 2.39 -13.48 10.68
N VAL A 59 3.63 -13.25 11.13
CA VAL A 59 4.21 -13.97 12.27
C VAL A 59 3.40 -13.72 13.54
N LEU A 60 2.97 -12.48 13.78
CA LEU A 60 2.10 -12.14 14.91
C LEU A 60 0.77 -12.89 14.82
N ALA A 61 0.11 -12.86 13.66
CA ALA A 61 -1.16 -13.55 13.45
C ALA A 61 -1.04 -15.07 13.68
N LEU A 62 0.00 -15.70 13.13
CA LEU A 62 0.27 -17.13 13.33
C LEU A 62 0.60 -17.45 14.80
N SER A 63 1.41 -16.62 15.45
CA SER A 63 1.78 -16.81 16.86
C SER A 63 0.56 -16.68 17.77
N ALA A 64 -0.30 -15.69 17.54
CA ALA A 64 -1.55 -15.52 18.29
C ALA A 64 -2.49 -16.70 18.08
N ALA A 65 -2.62 -17.20 16.85
CA ALA A 65 -3.44 -18.37 16.54
C ALA A 65 -2.94 -19.63 17.25
N ILE A 66 -1.63 -19.88 17.24
CA ILE A 66 -1.02 -21.01 17.95
C ILE A 66 -1.22 -20.87 19.46
N ALA A 67 -0.96 -19.69 20.04
CA ALA A 67 -1.14 -19.46 21.47
C ALA A 67 -2.59 -19.70 21.92
N ALA A 68 -3.56 -19.19 21.15
CA ALA A 68 -4.99 -19.40 21.42
C ALA A 68 -5.41 -20.88 21.30
N TYR A 69 -4.79 -21.64 20.40
CA TYR A 69 -5.05 -23.07 20.24
C TYR A 69 -4.47 -23.91 21.39
N GLU A 70 -3.25 -23.61 21.82
CA GLU A 70 -2.56 -24.30 22.91
C GLU A 70 -3.05 -23.88 24.31
N GLY A 71 -3.96 -22.89 24.39
CA GLY A 71 -4.56 -22.45 25.65
C GLY A 71 -3.62 -21.66 26.55
N LEU A 72 -2.64 -20.95 25.97
CA LEU A 72 -1.80 -19.97 26.65
C LEU A 72 -2.46 -18.59 26.71
#